data_AF-A0A329R7N1-F1
#
_entry.id   AF-A0A329R7N1-F1
#
_cell.length_a   1.000
_cell.length_b   1.000
_cell.length_c   1.000
_cell.angle_alpha   90.00
_cell.angle_beta   90.00
_cell.angle_gamma   90.00
#
_symmetry.space_group_name_H-M   'P 1'
#
loop_
_entity.id
_entity.type
_entity.pdbx_description
1 polymer ?
#
loop_
_entity_poly.entity_id
_entity_poly.type
_entity_poly.pdbx_seq_one_letter_code
_entity_poly.pdbx_strand_id
1 'polypeptide(L)'
;MLIGNLVEEVSKDREDEDIRPGVISRGLARMVDEMYADINNPEIANDKYFANRTILTTTNAVVQLINEAGAQRLERVSQEYLSSDSVEEDEEVNFFEQE
;
A
#
# COMPACT_ATOMS: atom_id res chain seq x y z
N MET A 1 -21.32 -8.73 -32.38
CA MET A 1 -21.93 -7.97 -31.26
C MET A 1 -20.80 -7.18 -30.61
N LEU A 2 -20.73 -5.88 -30.88
CA LEU A 2 -19.70 -4.99 -30.33
C LEU A 2 -20.14 -4.64 -28.90
N ILE A 3 -19.46 -5.21 -27.90
CA ILE A 3 -19.57 -4.72 -26.54
C ILE A 3 -18.74 -3.43 -26.52
N GLY A 4 -19.43 -2.29 -26.52
CA GLY A 4 -18.80 -0.99 -26.41
C GLY A 4 -18.05 -0.91 -25.10
N ASN A 5 -16.76 -0.56 -25.18
CA ASN A 5 -16.01 -0.10 -24.03
C ASN A 5 -16.69 1.17 -23.51
N LEU A 6 -17.52 1.02 -22.47
CA LEU A 6 -17.81 2.11 -21.57
C LEU A 6 -16.50 2.38 -20.84
N VAL A 7 -15.65 3.19 -21.45
CA VAL A 7 -14.71 4.00 -20.69
C VAL A 7 -15.62 4.91 -19.87
N GLU A 8 -16.02 4.45 -18.68
CA GLU A 8 -16.35 5.39 -17.63
C GLU A 8 -15.13 6.30 -17.56
N GLU A 9 -15.31 7.55 -17.97
CA GLU A 9 -14.34 8.59 -17.72
C GLU A 9 -14.09 8.57 -16.21
N VAL A 10 -13.01 7.89 -15.82
CA VAL A 10 -12.34 8.12 -14.55
C VAL A 10 -12.03 9.61 -14.62
N SER A 11 -12.88 10.39 -13.96
CA SER A 11 -12.74 11.81 -13.81
C SER A 11 -11.39 12.05 -13.16
N LYS A 12 -10.37 12.25 -13.99
CA LYS A 12 -9.07 12.82 -13.63
C LYS A 12 -9.33 14.27 -13.24
N ASP A 13 -9.97 14.47 -12.11
CA ASP A 13 -10.15 15.79 -11.55
C ASP A 13 -10.29 15.63 -10.03
N ARG A 14 -9.18 15.97 -9.34
CA ARG A 14 -9.08 16.36 -7.92
C ARG A 14 -8.80 15.32 -6.84
N GLU A 15 -8.24 14.15 -7.16
CA GLU A 15 -7.70 13.28 -6.10
C GLU A 15 -6.32 13.72 -5.58
N ASP A 16 -5.54 14.47 -6.38
CA ASP A 16 -4.22 15.00 -5.99
C ASP A 16 -4.26 16.34 -5.23
N GLU A 17 -5.35 17.11 -5.27
CA GLU A 17 -5.42 18.44 -4.61
C GLU A 17 -5.47 18.37 -3.06
N ASP A 18 -5.76 17.19 -2.52
CA ASP A 18 -5.92 16.92 -1.09
C ASP A 18 -4.68 16.27 -0.44
N ILE A 19 -3.61 15.97 -1.20
CA ILE A 19 -2.37 15.43 -0.64
C ILE A 19 -1.52 16.56 -0.05
N ARG A 20 -2.08 17.28 0.92
CA ARG A 20 -1.36 18.25 1.74
C ARG A 20 -1.00 17.62 3.07
N PRO A 21 0.19 17.88 3.63
CA PRO A 21 0.55 17.38 4.96
C PRO A 21 -0.53 17.76 5.98
N GLY A 22 -1.11 16.76 6.65
CA GLY A 22 -2.16 16.95 7.65
C GLY A 22 -3.61 16.90 7.13
N VAL A 23 -3.82 16.78 5.81
CA VAL A 23 -5.15 16.54 5.22
C VAL A 23 -5.33 15.05 4.96
N ILE A 24 -6.37 14.45 5.54
CA ILE A 24 -6.77 13.08 5.20
C ILE A 24 -7.47 13.16 3.86
N SER A 25 -6.88 12.54 2.82
CA SER A 25 -7.52 12.48 1.51
C SER A 25 -8.88 11.79 1.61
N ARG A 26 -9.84 12.21 0.79
CA ARG A 26 -11.20 11.63 0.80
C ARG A 26 -11.20 10.11 0.62
N GLY A 27 -10.27 9.59 -0.20
CA GLY A 27 -10.08 8.14 -0.38
C GLY A 27 -9.64 7.45 0.90
N LEU A 28 -8.67 8.04 1.63
CA LEU A 28 -8.22 7.52 2.92
C LEU A 28 -9.31 7.58 3.99
N ALA A 29 -10.08 8.68 4.04
CA ALA A 29 -11.21 8.80 4.95
C ALA A 29 -12.24 7.67 4.73
N ARG A 30 -12.60 7.40 3.47
CA ARG A 30 -13.55 6.32 3.13
C ARG A 30 -13.02 4.93 3.51
N MET A 31 -11.73 4.67 3.28
CA MET A 31 -11.09 3.42 3.70
C MET A 31 -11.07 3.27 5.22
N VAL A 32 -10.82 4.35 5.96
CA VAL A 32 -10.86 4.33 7.43
C VAL A 32 -12.28 4.04 7.92
N ASP A 33 -13.30 4.72 7.39
CA ASP A 33 -14.70 4.47 7.79
C ASP A 33 -15.13 3.01 7.55
N GLU A 34 -14.68 2.40 6.46
CA GLU A 34 -15.01 1.00 6.13
C GLU A 34 -14.22 0.00 6.99
N MET A 35 -12.92 0.22 7.19
CA MET A 35 -12.06 -0.70 7.94
C MET A 35 -12.22 -0.56 9.46
N TYR A 36 -12.65 0.61 9.92
CA TYR A 36 -12.72 1.02 11.32
C TYR A 36 -14.11 1.57 11.71
N ALA A 37 -15.19 0.99 11.18
CA ALA A 37 -16.57 1.47 11.37
C ALA A 37 -16.98 1.71 12.84
N ASP A 38 -16.44 0.91 13.76
CA ASP A 38 -16.78 0.94 15.19
C ASP A 38 -15.75 1.69 16.05
N ILE A 39 -14.78 2.39 15.45
CA ILE A 39 -13.68 3.03 16.21
C ILE A 39 -14.18 4.07 17.23
N ASN A 40 -15.34 4.68 16.96
CA ASN A 40 -15.96 5.65 17.84
C ASN A 40 -16.90 5.01 18.89
N ASN A 41 -17.09 3.69 18.86
CA ASN A 41 -17.89 2.98 19.84
C ASN A 41 -16.98 2.42 20.95
N PRO A 42 -16.98 3.01 22.17
CA PRO A 42 -16.08 2.59 23.25
C PRO A 42 -16.38 1.18 23.78
N GLU A 43 -17.58 0.63 23.54
CA GLU A 43 -17.91 -0.76 23.90
C GLU A 43 -17.25 -1.77 22.96
N ILE A 44 -16.95 -1.35 21.73
CA ILE A 44 -16.37 -2.19 20.68
C ILE A 44 -14.87 -1.92 20.50
N ALA A 45 -14.44 -0.65 20.50
CA ALA A 45 -13.06 -0.20 20.27
C ALA A 45 -12.12 -0.45 21.46
N ASN A 46 -12.08 -1.71 21.90
CA ASN A 46 -11.14 -2.21 22.91
C ASN A 46 -9.88 -2.80 22.27
N ASP A 47 -8.90 -3.20 23.07
CA ASP A 47 -7.62 -3.75 22.58
C ASP A 47 -7.82 -4.95 21.63
N LYS A 48 -8.87 -5.76 21.84
CA LYS A 48 -9.19 -6.92 20.99
C LYS A 48 -9.74 -6.51 19.63
N TYR A 49 -10.42 -5.37 19.55
CA TYR A 49 -10.86 -4.80 18.28
C TYR A 49 -9.66 -4.46 17.40
N PHE A 50 -8.64 -3.81 17.96
CA PHE A 50 -7.43 -3.46 17.22
C PHE A 50 -6.52 -4.65 16.92
N ALA A 51 -6.54 -5.68 17.76
CA ALA A 51 -5.70 -6.88 17.58
C ALA A 51 -5.91 -7.60 16.23
N ASN A 52 -7.09 -7.47 15.62
CA ASN A 52 -7.44 -8.12 14.35
C ASN A 52 -7.58 -7.13 13.18
N ARG A 53 -7.05 -5.90 13.30
CA ARG A 53 -7.19 -4.85 12.29
C ARG A 53 -5.84 -4.51 11.65
N THR A 54 -5.90 -4.15 10.38
CA THR A 54 -4.73 -3.69 9.61
C THR A 54 -4.39 -2.27 9.98
N ILE A 55 -3.19 -2.02 10.50
CA ILE A 55 -2.72 -0.68 10.85
C ILE A 55 -2.33 0.08 9.57
N LEU A 56 -2.91 1.27 9.38
CA LEU A 56 -2.59 2.15 8.26
C LEU A 56 -1.65 3.26 8.72
N THR A 57 -0.58 3.51 7.97
CA THR A 57 0.39 4.58 8.27
C THR A 57 0.76 5.33 7.01
N THR A 58 1.32 6.53 7.15
CA THR A 58 1.59 7.43 6.02
C THR A 58 2.84 7.05 5.22
N THR A 59 3.73 6.19 5.75
CA THR A 59 5.00 5.87 5.09
C THR A 59 5.32 4.38 5.16
N ASN A 60 5.91 3.85 4.08
CA ASN A 60 6.35 2.46 4.00
C ASN A 60 7.38 2.09 5.08
N ALA A 61 8.23 3.04 5.49
CA ALA A 61 9.19 2.83 6.57
C ALA A 61 8.50 2.48 7.90
N VAL A 62 7.39 3.16 8.22
CA VAL A 62 6.62 2.87 9.44
C VAL A 62 5.86 1.55 9.29
N VAL A 63 5.36 1.23 8.09
CA VAL A 63 4.76 -0.08 7.80
C VAL A 63 5.77 -1.22 8.04
N GLN A 64 6.99 -1.10 7.52
CA GLN A 64 8.05 -2.09 7.71
C GLN A 64 8.37 -2.29 9.19
N LEU A 65 8.57 -1.19 9.93
CA LEU A 65 8.84 -1.24 11.37
C LEU A 65 7.76 -2.02 12.16
N ILE A 66 6.49 -1.75 11.86
CA ILE A 66 5.36 -2.42 12.53
C ILE A 66 5.31 -3.90 12.15
N ASN A 67 5.47 -4.21 10.86
CA ASN A 67 5.42 -5.58 10.36
C ASN A 67 6.57 -6.43 10.92
N GLU A 68 7.79 -5.88 11.00
CA GLU A 68 8.94 -6.54 11.61
C GLU A 68 8.72 -6.81 13.10
N ALA A 69 8.25 -5.80 13.86
CA ALA A 69 7.94 -5.94 15.28
C ALA A 69 6.81 -6.97 15.52
N GLY A 70 5.84 -7.06 14.61
CA GLY A 70 4.80 -8.08 14.63
C GLY A 70 5.34 -9.47 14.31
N ALA A 71 6.17 -9.59 13.28
CA ALA A 71 6.76 -10.86 12.85
C ALA A 71 7.64 -11.49 13.95
N GLN A 72 8.43 -10.69 14.68
CA GLN A 72 9.26 -11.15 15.80
C GLN A 72 8.45 -11.77 16.95
N ARG A 73 7.16 -11.46 17.06
CA ARG A 73 6.26 -12.01 18.10
C ARG A 73 5.66 -13.36 17.70
N LEU A 74 5.79 -13.79 16.45
CA LEU A 74 5.25 -15.06 15.98
C LEU A 74 6.23 -16.19 16.29
N GLU A 75 5.78 -17.22 17.03
CA GLU A 75 6.59 -18.40 17.38
C GLU A 75 6.82 -19.38 16.20
N ARG A 76 6.81 -18.90 14.95
CA ARG A 76 6.97 -19.73 13.75
C ARG A 76 8.35 -19.56 13.11
N VAL A 77 8.79 -20.60 12.41
CA VAL A 77 10.00 -20.53 11.58
C VAL A 77 9.75 -19.55 10.43
N SER A 78 10.66 -18.59 10.25
CA SER A 78 10.63 -17.63 9.15
C SER A 78 10.97 -18.31 7.81
N GLN A 79 10.22 -17.98 6.77
CA GLN A 79 10.52 -18.37 5.40
C GLN A 79 10.82 -17.10 4.59
N GLU A 80 12.01 -17.05 3.98
CA GLU A 80 12.41 -15.96 3.10
C GLU A 80 12.11 -16.31 1.64
N TYR A 81 11.66 -15.31 0.87
CA TYR A 81 11.42 -15.39 -0.55
C TYR A 81 12.22 -14.27 -1.23
N LEU A 82 13.05 -14.62 -2.20
CA LEU A 82 13.88 -13.68 -2.94
C LEU A 82 13.17 -13.26 -4.22
N SER A 83 13.23 -11.97 -4.58
CA SER A 83 12.72 -11.50 -5.86
C SER A 83 13.59 -12.00 -7.01
N SER A 84 12.97 -12.34 -8.14
CA SER A 84 13.63 -12.78 -9.37
C SER A 84 13.88 -11.64 -10.36
N ASP A 85 13.81 -10.39 -9.90
CA ASP A 85 14.01 -9.23 -10.75
C ASP A 85 15.47 -9.15 -11.20
N SER A 86 15.77 -9.79 -12.33
CA SER A 86 17.01 -9.60 -13.07
C SER A 86 16.98 -8.20 -13.68
N VAL A 87 17.76 -7.27 -13.13
CA VAL A 87 18.16 -6.10 -13.91
C VAL A 87 19.04 -6.66 -15.02
N GLU A 88 18.57 -6.61 -16.27
CA GLU A 88 19.50 -6.68 -17.40
C GLU A 88 20.44 -5.48 -17.18
N GLU A 89 21.66 -5.73 -16.71
CA GLU A 89 22.72 -4.74 -16.88
C GLU A 89 22.74 -4.49 -18.38
N ASP A 90 22.32 -3.30 -18.81
CA ASP A 90 22.62 -2.80 -20.12
C ASP A 90 24.15 -2.91 -20.24
N GLU A 91 24.64 -4.02 -20.80
CA GLU A 91 26.01 -4.09 -21.27
C GLU A 91 26.13 -2.85 -22.16
N GLU A 92 27.03 -1.93 -21.80
CA GLU A 92 27.51 -0.91 -22.71
C GLU A 92 28.10 -1.64 -23.91
N VAL A 93 27.25 -2.02 -24.86
CA VAL A 93 27.66 -2.53 -26.15
C VAL A 93 28.32 -1.34 -26.82
N ASN A 94 29.65 -1.27 -26.73
CA ASN A 94 30.44 -0.29 -27.42
C ASN A 94 30.18 -0.43 -28.93
N PHE A 95 29.26 0.39 -29.46
CA PHE A 95 28.86 0.48 -30.87
C PHE A 95 29.94 1.13 -31.76
N PHE A 96 31.20 0.76 -31.60
CA PHE A 96 32.25 1.13 -32.54
C PHE A 96 32.99 -0.12 -33.00
N GLU A 97 32.37 -0.84 -33.94
CA GLU A 97 33.14 -1.61 -34.90
C GLU A 97 34.09 -0.64 -35.62
N GLN A 98 35.40 -0.90 -35.54
CA GLN A 98 36.41 -0.17 -36.31
C GLN A 98 36.43 -0.74 -37.73
N GLU A 99 36.28 0.15 -38.71
CA GLU A 99 36.44 -0.12 -40.15
C GLU A 99 37.90 -0.44 -40.51
#